data_AF-A0A316JWP6-F1
#
_entry.id   AF-A0A316JWP6-F1
#
_cell.length_a   1.000
_cell.length_b   1.000
_cell.length_c   1.000
_cell.angle_alpha   90.00
_cell.angle_beta   90.00
_cell.angle_gamma   90.00
#
_symmetry.space_group_name_H-M   'P 1'
#
loop_
_entity.id
_entity.type
_entity.pdbx_description
1 polymer ?
#
loop_
_entity_poly.entity_id
_entity_poly.type
_entity_poly.pdbx_seq_one_letter_code
_entity_poly.pdbx_strand_id
1 'polypeptide(L)' 'MGRIKVNLTLDADVARTARSLGLNMSRLAEAAIIEAAKIERNRLWREENRSAIETYAEEIGKEGLPLAVFRSF' A
#
# COMPACT_ATOMS: atom_id res chain seq x y z
N MET A 1 2.19 18.07 -9.66
CA MET A 1 3.21 17.59 -8.68
C MET A 1 4.59 17.76 -9.28
N GLY A 2 5.53 18.36 -8.54
CA GLY A 2 6.92 18.48 -8.98
C GLY A 2 7.67 17.15 -8.89
N ARG A 3 8.67 16.94 -9.74
CA ARG A 3 9.60 15.81 -9.64
C ARG A 3 10.87 16.27 -8.94
N ILE A 4 11.32 15.51 -7.95
CA ILE A 4 12.55 15.77 -7.22
C ILE A 4 13.56 14.69 -7.60
N LYS A 5 14.80 15.07 -7.87
CA LYS A 5 15.89 14.11 -8.12
C LYS A 5 16.37 13.57 -6.79
N VAL A 6 16.48 12.24 -6.70
CA VAL A 6 17.03 11.52 -5.55
C VAL A 6 18.18 10.66 -6.01
N ASN A 7 19.21 10.51 -5.16
CA ASN A 7 20.31 9.58 -5.41
C ASN A 7 20.02 8.27 -4.68
N LEU A 8 20.10 7.15 -5.40
CA LEU A 8 19.84 5.81 -4.87
C LEU A 8 21.04 4.93 -5.16
N THR A 9 21.44 4.11 -4.17
CA THR A 9 22.44 3.07 -4.35
C THR A 9 21.74 1.79 -4.79
N LEU A 10 22.20 1.22 -5.88
CA LEU A 10 21.72 -0.05 -6.43
C LEU A 10 22.91 -0.98 -6.64
N ASP A 11 22.62 -2.27 -6.65
CA ASP A 11 23.58 -3.26 -7.08
C ASP A 11 24.08 -2.96 -8.51
N ALA A 12 25.40 -3.08 -8.71
CA ALA A 12 26.04 -2.70 -9.96
C ALA A 12 25.62 -3.60 -11.12
N ASP A 13 25.33 -4.87 -10.88
CA ASP A 13 24.93 -5.83 -11.90
C ASP A 13 23.48 -5.59 -12.32
N VAL A 14 22.62 -5.26 -11.36
CA VAL A 14 21.23 -4.84 -11.62
C VAL A 14 21.21 -3.59 -12.49
N ALA A 15 21.99 -2.56 -12.13
CA ALA A 15 22.05 -1.32 -12.89
C ALA A 15 22.60 -1.52 -14.30
N ARG A 16 23.66 -2.34 -14.45
CA ARG A 16 24.23 -2.68 -15.77
C ARG A 16 23.24 -3.43 -16.64
N THR A 17 22.55 -4.42 -16.08
CA THR A 17 21.54 -5.22 -16.79
C THR A 17 20.36 -4.37 -17.22
N ALA A 18 19.84 -3.51 -16.33
CA ALA A 18 18.75 -2.62 -16.69
C ALA A 18 19.15 -1.66 -17.82
N ARG A 19 20.38 -1.15 -17.79
CA ARG A 19 20.92 -0.27 -18.85
C ARG A 19 21.11 -0.98 -20.18
N SER A 20 21.64 -2.22 -20.19
CA SER A 20 21.84 -2.97 -21.43
C SER A 20 20.51 -3.32 -22.11
N LEU A 21 19.44 -3.48 -21.32
CA LEU A 21 18.07 -3.70 -21.79
C LEU A 21 17.31 -2.42 -22.11
N GLY A 22 17.92 -1.23 -21.97
CA GLY A 22 17.26 0.05 -22.27
C GLY A 22 16.12 0.40 -21.30
N LEU A 23 16.10 -0.17 -20.10
CA LEU A 23 15.04 0.06 -19.12
C LEU A 23 15.12 1.47 -18.50
N ASN A 24 13.97 2.10 -18.33
CA ASN A 24 13.87 3.37 -17.62
C ASN A 24 13.87 3.14 -16.10
N MET A 25 15.06 3.10 -15.51
CA MET A 25 15.26 2.83 -14.08
C MET A 25 14.50 3.79 -13.18
N SER A 26 14.42 5.08 -13.51
CA SER A 26 13.69 6.06 -12.71
C SER A 26 12.19 5.76 -12.67
N ARG A 27 11.59 5.38 -13.82
CA ARG A 27 10.17 5.01 -13.89
C ARG A 27 9.88 3.71 -13.15
N LEU A 28 10.78 2.72 -13.26
CA LEU A 28 10.65 1.45 -12.53
C LEU A 28 10.76 1.65 -11.02
N ALA A 29 11.74 2.44 -10.57
CA ALA A 29 11.91 2.79 -9.16
C ALA A 29 10.70 3.56 -8.62
N GLU A 30 10.18 4.54 -9.37
CA GLU A 30 8.98 5.29 -8.99
C GLU A 30 7.78 4.36 -8.79
N ALA A 31 7.51 3.46 -9.75
CA ALA A 31 6.40 2.51 -9.64
C ALA A 31 6.56 1.57 -8.44
N ALA A 32 7.76 1.03 -8.22
CA ALA A 32 8.04 0.16 -7.08
C ALA A 32 7.85 0.88 -5.74
N ILE A 33 8.32 2.13 -5.63
CA ILE A 33 8.16 2.94 -4.42
C ILE A 33 6.68 3.27 -4.16
N ILE A 34 5.90 3.60 -5.20
CA ILE A 34 4.46 3.87 -5.06
C ILE A 34 3.72 2.65 -4.48
N GLU A 35 3.98 1.46 -5.03
CA GLU A 35 3.34 0.23 -4.55
C GLU A 35 3.79 -0.12 -3.13
N ALA A 36 5.09 -0.03 -2.83
CA ALA A 36 5.60 -0.27 -1.49
C ALA A 36 4.99 0.71 -0.46
N ALA A 37 4.94 2.01 -0.80
CA ALA A 37 4.35 3.03 0.07
C ALA A 37 2.84 2.84 0.25
N LYS A 38 2.11 2.35 -0.75
CA LYS A 38 0.70 2.01 -0.63
C LYS A 38 0.49 0.84 0.32
N ILE A 39 1.27 -0.23 0.18
CA ILE A 39 1.21 -1.40 1.06
C ILE A 39 1.50 -1.00 2.50
N GLU A 40 2.57 -0.23 2.71
CA GLU A 40 3.01 0.15 4.05
C GLU A 40 2.02 1.10 4.73
N ARG A 41 1.48 2.09 4.01
CA ARG A 41 0.41 2.94 4.55
C ARG A 41 -0.83 2.14 4.95
N ASN A 42 -1.21 1.15 4.14
CA ASN A 42 -2.33 0.29 4.49
C ASN A 42 -2.03 -0.58 5.72
N ARG A 43 -0.80 -1.04 5.89
CA ARG A 43 -0.36 -1.79 7.09
C ARG A 43 -0.47 -0.90 8.34
N LEU A 44 0.13 0.28 8.30
CA LEU A 44 0.10 1.24 9.40
C LEU A 44 -1.33 1.64 9.75
N TRP A 45 -2.17 1.96 8.76
CA TRP A 45 -3.56 2.30 9.00
C TRP A 45 -4.33 1.17 9.70
N ARG A 46 -4.13 -0.10 9.29
CA ARG A 46 -4.77 -1.25 9.97
C ARG A 46 -4.28 -1.41 11.40
N GLU A 47 -3.01 -1.13 11.68
CA GLU A 47 -2.44 -1.20 13.02
C GLU A 47 -3.01 -0.11 13.92
N GLU A 48 -3.05 1.13 13.44
CA GLU A 48 -3.63 2.28 14.13
C GLU A 48 -5.13 2.08 14.41
N ASN A 49 -5.86 1.47 13.48
CA ASN A 49 -7.31 1.29 13.59
C ASN A 49 -7.70 -0.09 14.14
N ARG A 50 -6.73 -0.91 14.58
CA ARG A 50 -6.97 -2.28 15.02
C ARG A 50 -8.04 -2.38 16.10
N SER A 51 -7.90 -1.58 17.17
CA SER A 51 -8.84 -1.60 18.29
C SER A 51 -10.25 -1.20 17.87
N ALA A 52 -10.40 -0.19 17.01
CA ALA A 52 -11.71 0.22 16.49
C ALA A 52 -12.34 -0.87 15.63
N ILE A 53 -11.54 -1.54 14.77
CA ILE A 53 -11.99 -2.65 13.94
C ILE A 53 -12.43 -3.84 14.79
N GLU A 54 -11.65 -4.22 15.80
CA GLU A 54 -11.97 -5.31 16.73
C GLU A 54 -13.24 -5.01 17.52
N THR A 55 -13.37 -3.79 18.06
CA THR A 55 -14.57 -3.35 18.80
C THR A 55 -15.81 -3.45 17.92
N TYR A 56 -15.74 -2.94 16.69
CA TYR A 56 -16.85 -2.99 15.74
C TYR A 56 -17.19 -4.43 15.31
N ALA A 57 -16.18 -5.30 15.17
CA ALA A 57 -16.39 -6.71 14.86
C ALA A 57 -17.10 -7.45 16.01
N GLU A 58 -16.75 -7.14 17.26
CA GLU A 58 -17.46 -7.68 18.42
C GLU A 58 -18.92 -7.22 18.50
N GLU A 59 -19.18 -5.93 18.24
CA GLU A 59 -20.55 -5.37 18.20
C GLU A 59 -21.39 -6.10 17.15
N ILE A 60 -20.88 -6.26 15.92
CA ILE A 60 -21.56 -7.02 14.88
C ILE A 60 -21.80 -8.49 15.30
N GLY A 61 -20.83 -9.11 15.98
CA GLY A 61 -20.97 -10.49 16.45
C GLY A 61 -22.07 -10.65 17.51
N LYS A 62 -22.27 -9.63 18.36
CA LYS A 62 -23.28 -9.63 19.44
C LYS A 62 -24.66 -9.19 18.93
N GLU A 63 -24.72 -8.16 18.11
CA GLU A 63 -25.96 -7.44 17.76
C GLU A 63 -26.42 -7.73 16.32
N GLY A 64 -25.57 -8.35 15.50
CA GLY A 64 -25.77 -8.51 14.07
C GLY A 64 -25.37 -7.26 13.29
N LEU A 65 -25.52 -7.32 11.96
CA LEU A 65 -25.18 -6.19 11.10
C LEU A 65 -26.15 -5.01 11.34
N PRO A 66 -25.64 -3.82 11.66
CA PRO A 66 -26.48 -2.63 11.76
C PRO A 66 -27.27 -2.43 10.47
N LEU A 67 -28.55 -2.08 10.61
CA LEU A 67 -29.47 -1.82 9.50
C LEU A 67 -29.76 -3.03 8.59
N ALA A 68 -29.34 -4.25 8.95
CA ALA A 68 -29.68 -5.45 8.18
C ALA A 68 -31.19 -5.62 7.98
N VAL A 69 -31.98 -5.16 8.95
CA VAL A 69 -33.45 -5.14 8.91
C VAL A 69 -34.04 -4.33 7.74
N PHE A 70 -33.27 -3.42 7.15
CA PHE A 70 -33.68 -2.60 6.01
C PHE A 70 -33.10 -3.09 4.68
N ARG A 71 -32.31 -4.18 4.66
CA ARG A 71 -31.74 -4.73 3.43
C ARG A 71 -32.83 -5.43 2.62
N SER A 72 -33.14 -4.93 1.42
CA SER A 72 -34.25 -5.42 0.60
C SER A 72 -33.87 -6.35 -0.56
N PHE A 73 -32.60 -6.71 -0.75
CA PHE A 73 -32.12 -7.73 -1.71
C PHE A 73 -30.66 -8.14 -1.45
#